data_AF-A0A9D4RXK3-F1
#
_entry.id   AF-A0A9D4RXK3-F1
#
_cell.length_a   1.000
_cell.length_b   1.000
_cell.length_c   1.000
_cell.angle_alpha   90.00
_cell.angle_beta   90.00
_cell.angle_gamma   90.00
#
_symmetry.space_group_name_H-M   'P 1'
#
loop_
_entity.id
_entity.type
_entity.pdbx_description
1 polymer ?
#
loop_
_entity_poly.entity_id
_entity_poly.type
_entity_poly.pdbx_seq_one_letter_code
_entity_poly.pdbx_strand_id
1 'polypeptide(L)'
;METKIKSKEARKYIFNCIDDMAQINVPTDLEGSELLAEQVDRREFIDVLRRMLTLDQERRIKPGEALNHHFIRMGHLVDYAHCGM
;
A
#
# COMPACT_ATOMS: atom_id res chain seq x y z
N MET A 1 11.33 -0.14 -37.45
CA MET A 1 12.53 0.62 -37.05
C MET A 1 12.76 0.34 -35.58
N GLU A 2 13.91 -0.22 -35.20
CA GLU A 2 14.27 -0.44 -33.81
C GLU A 2 14.98 0.82 -33.29
N THR A 3 14.47 1.42 -32.22
CA THR A 3 15.07 2.62 -31.65
C THR A 3 16.41 2.25 -31.04
N LYS A 4 17.54 2.84 -31.49
CA LYS A 4 18.90 2.60 -30.95
C LYS A 4 19.11 3.11 -29.51
N ILE A 5 18.03 3.25 -28.73
CA ILE A 5 18.04 3.77 -27.37
C ILE A 5 18.31 2.59 -26.42
N LYS A 6 19.39 2.67 -25.63
CA LYS A 6 19.65 1.69 -24.57
C LYS A 6 18.75 1.98 -23.37
N SER A 7 18.06 0.96 -22.87
CA SER A 7 17.30 1.06 -21.61
C SER A 7 18.24 1.40 -20.46
N LYS A 8 17.79 2.26 -19.55
CA LYS A 8 18.49 2.60 -18.31
C LYS A 8 17.58 2.27 -17.14
N GLU A 9 18.13 1.59 -16.15
CA GLU A 9 17.45 1.40 -14.88
C GLU A 9 17.63 2.66 -14.02
N ALA A 10 16.52 3.23 -13.55
CA ALA A 10 16.50 4.45 -12.72
C ALA A 10 15.75 4.25 -11.39
N ARG A 11 15.17 3.08 -11.18
CA ARG A 11 14.37 2.76 -9.99
C ARG A 11 15.30 2.54 -8.80
N LYS A 12 15.01 3.23 -7.69
CA LYS A 12 15.66 2.98 -6.39
C LYS A 12 15.26 1.63 -5.80
N TYR A 13 14.01 1.21 -6.04
CA TYR A 13 13.46 -0.07 -5.59
C TYR A 13 12.92 -0.85 -6.78
N ILE A 14 13.24 -2.13 -6.83
CA ILE A 14 12.72 -3.08 -7.82
C ILE A 14 11.99 -4.17 -7.03
N PHE A 15 10.68 -4.25 -7.21
CA PHE A 15 9.82 -5.22 -6.55
C PHE A 15 9.36 -6.29 -7.55
N ASN A 16 9.11 -7.50 -7.06
CA ASN A 16 8.51 -8.56 -7.87
C ASN A 16 7.00 -8.33 -8.01
N CYS A 17 6.38 -7.82 -6.95
CA CYS A 17 4.97 -7.45 -6.94
C CYS A 17 4.69 -6.27 -5.99
N ILE A 18 3.49 -5.69 -6.07
CA ILE A 18 3.10 -4.55 -5.21
C ILE A 18 3.10 -4.95 -3.72
N ASP A 19 2.84 -6.23 -3.40
CA ASP A 19 2.86 -6.74 -2.02
C ASP A 19 4.21 -6.57 -1.31
N ASP A 20 5.31 -6.64 -2.07
CA ASP A 20 6.66 -6.50 -1.51
C ASP A 20 6.86 -5.11 -0.86
N MET A 21 6.08 -4.10 -1.28
CA MET A 21 6.11 -2.76 -0.68
C MET A 21 5.60 -2.74 0.76
N ALA A 22 4.80 -3.72 1.20
CA ALA A 22 4.39 -3.82 2.61
C ALA A 22 5.60 -4.01 3.54
N GLN A 23 6.72 -4.52 3.04
CA GLN A 23 7.87 -4.90 3.87
C GLN A 23 9.00 -3.86 3.88
N ILE A 24 8.87 -2.76 3.13
CA ILE A 24 9.91 -1.72 3.08
C ILE A 24 9.73 -0.68 4.19
N ASN A 25 10.83 -0.29 4.83
CA ASN A 25 10.83 0.76 5.86
C ASN A 25 9.80 0.51 6.98
N VAL A 26 9.61 -0.76 7.38
CA VAL A 26 8.76 -1.10 8.53
C VAL A 26 9.44 -0.59 9.80
N PRO A 27 8.75 0.19 10.66
CA PRO A 27 9.28 0.62 11.95
C PRO A 27 9.69 -0.58 12.81
N THR A 28 10.85 -0.51 13.45
CA THR A 28 11.38 -1.60 14.30
C THR A 28 11.19 -1.32 15.80
N ASP A 29 10.74 -0.12 16.14
CA ASP A 29 10.54 0.41 17.47
C ASP A 29 9.10 0.26 17.97
N LEU A 30 8.17 -0.17 17.11
CA LEU A 30 6.80 -0.45 17.48
C LEU A 30 6.66 -1.85 18.10
N GLU A 31 5.88 -1.95 19.17
CA GLU A 31 5.61 -3.20 19.87
C GLU A 31 4.11 -3.41 20.13
N GLY A 32 3.74 -4.64 20.48
CA GLY A 32 2.38 -4.98 20.90
C GLY A 32 1.30 -4.53 19.92
N SER A 33 0.33 -3.76 20.41
CA SER A 33 -0.83 -3.33 19.61
C SER A 33 -0.47 -2.29 18.56
N GLU A 34 0.53 -1.44 18.80
CA GLU A 34 0.97 -0.44 17.84
C GLU A 34 1.59 -1.10 16.60
N LEU A 35 2.39 -2.14 16.81
CA LEU A 35 2.94 -2.95 15.71
C LEU A 35 1.83 -3.64 14.90
N LEU A 36 0.79 -4.16 15.58
CA LEU A 36 -0.34 -4.78 14.90
C LEU A 36 -1.16 -3.75 14.10
N ALA A 37 -1.37 -2.54 14.65
CA ALA A 37 -2.03 -1.45 13.96
C ALA A 37 -1.28 -1.05 12.69
N GLU A 38 0.04 -0.88 12.77
CA GLU A 38 0.89 -0.59 11.60
C GLU A 38 0.82 -1.72 10.56
N GLN A 39 0.87 -2.99 10.96
CA GLN A 39 0.75 -4.12 10.03
C GLN A 39 -0.59 -4.13 9.27
N VAL A 40 -1.68 -3.82 9.96
CA VAL A 40 -3.01 -3.74 9.33
C VAL A 40 -3.11 -2.52 8.42
N ASP A 41 -2.61 -1.35 8.85
CA ASP A 41 -2.65 -0.12 8.04
C ASP A 41 -1.88 -0.27 6.74
N ARG A 42 -0.67 -0.84 6.81
CA ARG A 42 0.14 -1.13 5.63
C ARG A 42 -0.54 -2.11 4.67
N ARG A 43 -1.25 -3.12 5.19
CA ARG A 43 -1.99 -4.07 4.36
C ARG A 43 -3.11 -3.36 3.60
N GLU A 44 -3.86 -2.49 4.28
CA GLU A 44 -4.94 -1.72 3.66
C GLU A 44 -4.41 -0.69 2.64
N PHE A 45 -3.23 -0.10 2.91
CA PHE A 45 -2.52 0.74 1.94
C PHE A 45 -2.15 -0.02 0.67
N ILE A 46 -1.57 -1.22 0.80
CA ILE A 46 -1.22 -2.05 -0.35
C ILE A 46 -2.46 -2.45 -1.15
N ASP A 47 -3.58 -2.75 -0.49
CA ASP A 47 -4.82 -3.10 -1.19
C ASP A 47 -5.34 -1.94 -2.03
N VAL A 48 -5.48 -0.75 -1.45
CA VAL A 48 -5.93 0.43 -2.22
C VAL A 48 -4.97 0.78 -3.35
N LEU A 49 -3.65 0.70 -3.10
CA LEU A 49 -2.63 0.99 -4.10
C LEU A 49 -2.69 0.00 -5.28
N ARG A 50 -2.88 -1.29 -5.01
CA ARG A 50 -3.06 -2.30 -6.07
C ARG A 50 -4.28 -1.99 -6.92
N ARG A 51 -5.40 -1.62 -6.30
CA ARG A 51 -6.63 -1.28 -7.02
C ARG A 51 -6.48 0.01 -7.84
N MET A 52 -5.71 0.99 -7.36
CA MET A 52 -5.37 2.21 -8.12
C MET A 52 -4.45 1.94 -9.31
N LEU A 53 -3.46 1.06 -9.15
CA LEU A 53 -2.49 0.71 -10.19
C LEU A 53 -2.95 -0.43 -11.11
N THR A 54 -4.20 -0.88 -10.99
CA THR A 54 -4.75 -1.91 -11.86
C THR A 54 -4.72 -1.44 -13.32
N LEU A 55 -4.10 -2.25 -14.19
CA LEU A 55 -3.87 -1.88 -15.60
C LEU A 55 -5.18 -1.79 -16.39
N ASP A 56 -6.08 -2.75 -16.15
CA ASP A 56 -7.42 -2.74 -16.72
C ASP A 56 -8.23 -1.59 -16.12
N GLN A 57 -8.60 -0.62 -16.96
CA GLN A 57 -9.32 0.58 -16.56
C GLN A 57 -10.70 0.27 -15.97
N GLU A 58 -11.41 -0.74 -16.49
CA GLU A 58 -12.75 -1.06 -16.02
C GLU A 58 -12.74 -1.72 -14.64
N ARG A 59 -11.59 -2.28 -14.25
CA ARG A 59 -11.36 -2.88 -12.93
C ARG A 59 -10.61 -1.96 -11.96
N ARG A 60 -10.07 -0.83 -12.46
CA ARG A 60 -9.35 0.15 -11.66
C ARG A 60 -10.34 0.89 -10.75
N ILE A 61 -9.97 1.04 -9.48
CA ILE A 61 -10.79 1.78 -8.51
C ILE A 61 -11.05 3.21 -8.97
N LYS A 62 -12.30 3.66 -8.85
CA LYS A 62 -12.70 5.03 -9.14
C LYS A 62 -12.43 5.93 -7.93
N PRO A 63 -12.30 7.26 -8.12
CA PRO A 63 -12.06 8.19 -7.00
C PRO A 63 -13.09 8.06 -5.86
N GLY A 64 -14.39 7.96 -6.20
CA GLY A 64 -15.45 7.79 -5.20
C GLY A 64 -15.34 6.48 -4.41
N GLU A 65 -14.88 5.41 -5.04
CA GLU A 65 -14.67 4.11 -4.38
C GLU A 65 -13.42 4.17 -3.49
N ALA A 66 -12.35 4.83 -3.94
CA ALA A 66 -11.13 5.01 -3.17
C ALA A 66 -11.38 5.81 -1.87
N LEU A 67 -12.19 6.87 -1.93
CA LEU A 67 -12.60 7.63 -0.75
C LEU A 67 -13.39 6.80 0.28
N ASN A 68 -14.00 5.71 -0.17
CA ASN A 68 -14.75 4.78 0.68
C ASN A 68 -13.91 3.59 1.15
N HIS A 69 -12.64 3.48 0.73
CA HIS A 69 -11.75 2.40 1.11
C HIS A 69 -11.44 2.42 2.62
N HIS A 70 -11.27 1.24 3.23
CA HIS A 70 -10.97 1.10 4.66
C HIS A 70 -9.68 1.81 5.06
N PHE A 71 -8.67 1.82 4.19
CA PHE A 71 -7.46 2.63 4.34
C PHE A 71 -7.79 4.12 4.56
N ILE A 72 -8.50 4.75 3.61
CA ILE A 72 -8.81 6.19 3.67
C ILE A 72 -9.75 6.54 4.82
N ARG A 73 -10.69 5.65 5.14
CA ARG A 73 -11.62 5.84 6.26
C ARG A 73 -11.06 5.44 7.62
N MET A 74 -9.84 4.89 7.67
CA MET A 74 -9.22 4.35 8.89
C MET A 74 -10.07 3.28 9.60
N GLY A 75 -11.02 2.65 8.90
CA GLY A 75 -11.99 1.74 9.52
C GLY A 75 -11.36 0.47 10.09
N HIS A 76 -10.18 0.10 9.60
CA HIS A 76 -9.40 -1.05 10.02
C HIS A 76 -8.59 -0.80 11.31
N LEU A 77 -8.53 0.45 11.79
CA LEU A 77 -7.81 0.85 13.01
C LEU A 77 -8.73 1.00 14.23
N VAL A 78 -10.05 0.89 14.06
CA VAL A 78 -11.02 1.12 15.15
C VAL A 78 -10.75 0.21 16.35
N ASP A 79 -10.39 -1.05 16.11
CA ASP A 79 -10.09 -2.03 17.16
C ASP A 79 -8.76 -1.75 17.88
N TYR A 80 -7.90 -0.90 17.31
CA TYR A 80 -6.59 -0.53 17.85
C TYR A 80 -6.59 0.85 18.52
N ALA A 81 -7.66 1.64 18.35
CA ALA A 81 -7.78 2.99 18.90
C ALA A 81 -7.82 3.04 20.44
N HIS A 82 -8.06 1.91 21.10
CA HIS A 82 -8.16 1.82 22.56
C HIS A 82 -6.86 1.44 23.26
N CYS A 83 -5.75 1.26 22.53
CA CYS A 83 -4.50 0.78 23.11
C CYS A 83 -3.65 1.83 23.81
N GLY A 84 -4.21 3.02 24.06
CA GLY A 84 -3.57 4.12 24.80
C GLY A 84 -4.30 4.56 26.07
N MET A 85 -5.18 3.74 26.65
CA MET A 85 -5.73 3.98 28.00
C MET A 85 -5.12 3.04 29.05
#